data_AF-A0A946KQL4-F1
#
_entry.id   AF-A0A946KQL4-F1
#
_cell.length_a   1.000
_cell.length_b   1.000
_cell.length_c   1.000
_cell.angle_alpha   90.00
_cell.angle_beta   90.00
_cell.angle_gamma   90.00
#
_symmetry.space_group_name_H-M   'P 1'
#
loop_
_entity.id
_entity.type
_entity.pdbx_description
1 polymer ?
#
loop_
_entity_poly.entity_id
_entity_poly.type
_entity_poly.pdbx_seq_one_letter_code
_entity_poly.pdbx_strand_id
1 'polypeptide(L)'
;MITPFSVLDTRTKEWKQRKDHWITTYGIQSELGREDTQSKSQFWESTSNVSIFDPVLCELMYDWFVPKGGKILDPFSGGSVRGIVAHEMGYTYDGIDLSQNQILANKKQSHGPNWILGDADKELFHLDNDYDFVFTCPPYYDLEVYSDDMNDLSTLSERNFDIKFDKILYKSTLQLKQNRFFGIVVSEVRNPSTTGNYSIGNYRKLVSKTIEMCESHGLKFYNDMVLFNSQHQASRVGKTYFDRNRKIPSVHQNILIFVKGNPDIATEEIKGGEFKCQVNDTKYLTFRHAAIDIDPNKLVASEVKRRCISRKSKYKDWQIIGEETRPEIKYVVCDIPFESPQQVSELLDDVHEQQCRNMFESNNPKFRHWKRVEPKDWNLSYKEMEELWDLSDKAGGLHIFSETIQCGDKKYISIHEASKDLNLSGERVRQKIKSEKYKDWIYLDN
;
A
#
# COMPACT_ATOMS: atom_id res chain seq x y z
N MET A 1 -6.66 -27.03 5.99
CA MET A 1 -6.34 -25.60 6.19
C MET A 1 -6.45 -25.32 7.68
N ILE A 2 -5.43 -24.75 8.29
CA ILE A 2 -5.41 -24.42 9.72
C ILE A 2 -6.15 -23.10 9.90
N THR A 3 -7.13 -23.06 10.81
CA THR A 3 -7.93 -21.84 11.08
C THR A 3 -7.10 -20.84 11.90
N PRO A 4 -7.17 -19.52 11.63
CA PRO A 4 -6.44 -18.50 12.37
C PRO A 4 -7.04 -18.24 13.76
N PHE A 5 -6.76 -19.16 14.69
CA PHE A 5 -7.09 -19.00 16.11
C PHE A 5 -5.87 -18.49 16.90
N SER A 6 -6.13 -17.90 18.06
CA SER A 6 -5.09 -17.41 18.98
C SER A 6 -4.23 -18.52 19.59
N VAL A 7 -4.56 -19.80 19.38
CA VAL A 7 -3.74 -20.94 19.80
C VAL A 7 -3.44 -21.82 18.59
N LEU A 8 -2.15 -21.93 18.25
CA LEU A 8 -1.64 -22.76 17.17
C LEU A 8 -0.99 -24.01 17.79
N ASP A 9 -1.69 -25.14 17.71
CA ASP A 9 -1.24 -26.39 18.31
C ASP A 9 -0.42 -27.25 17.33
N THR A 10 0.90 -27.21 17.48
CA THR A 10 1.87 -27.93 16.65
C THR A 10 1.76 -29.45 16.76
N ARG A 11 1.03 -29.95 17.78
CA ARG A 11 0.94 -31.38 18.10
C ARG A 11 -0.17 -32.09 17.32
N THR A 12 -1.07 -31.31 16.71
CA THR A 12 -2.17 -31.80 15.88
C THR A 12 -1.66 -32.63 14.70
N LYS A 13 -2.49 -33.54 14.21
CA LYS A 13 -2.13 -34.44 13.11
C LYS A 13 -1.87 -33.64 11.83
N GLU A 14 -2.72 -32.65 11.59
CA GLU A 14 -2.68 -31.77 10.43
C GLU A 14 -1.37 -30.97 10.38
N TRP A 15 -0.94 -30.41 11.51
CA TRP A 15 0.32 -29.67 11.60
C TRP A 15 1.52 -30.57 11.33
N LYS A 16 1.58 -31.73 11.97
CA LYS A 16 2.69 -32.69 11.79
C LYS A 16 2.81 -33.14 10.33
N GLN A 17 1.69 -33.50 9.71
CA GLN A 17 1.67 -33.89 8.30
C GLN A 17 2.15 -32.76 7.38
N ARG A 18 1.76 -31.51 7.65
CA ARG A 18 2.20 -30.37 6.85
C ARG A 18 3.69 -30.06 7.06
N LYS A 19 4.18 -30.20 8.29
CA LYS A 19 5.59 -30.06 8.63
C LYS A 19 6.45 -31.10 7.91
N ASP A 20 6.03 -32.37 7.97
CA ASP A 20 6.71 -33.48 7.29
C ASP A 20 6.74 -33.25 5.78
N HIS A 21 5.64 -32.75 5.19
CA HIS A 21 5.62 -32.38 3.78
C HIS A 21 6.67 -31.31 3.43
N TRP A 22 6.79 -30.23 4.20
CA TRP A 22 7.81 -29.20 3.95
C TRP A 22 9.22 -29.75 4.04
N ILE A 23 9.52 -30.53 5.09
CA ILE A 23 10.85 -31.09 5.31
C ILE A 23 11.22 -32.08 4.20
N THR A 24 10.31 -32.99 3.85
CA THR A 24 10.58 -34.07 2.88
C THR A 24 10.59 -33.59 1.43
N THR A 25 9.72 -32.64 1.07
CA THR A 25 9.59 -32.18 -0.32
C THR A 25 10.75 -31.27 -0.72
N TYR A 26 11.18 -30.39 0.19
CA TYR A 26 12.21 -29.37 -0.09
C TYR A 26 13.56 -29.68 0.57
N GLY A 27 13.69 -30.85 1.19
CA GLY A 27 14.96 -31.31 1.78
C GLY A 27 15.52 -30.34 2.81
N ILE A 28 14.68 -29.72 3.63
CA ILE A 28 15.10 -28.68 4.58
C ILE A 28 15.97 -29.32 5.68
N GLN A 29 17.23 -28.91 5.76
CA GLN A 29 18.23 -29.37 6.72
C GLN A 29 18.65 -28.22 7.65
N SER A 30 17.80 -27.92 8.62
CA SER A 30 17.93 -26.71 9.45
C SER A 30 19.02 -26.77 10.52
N GLU A 31 19.54 -27.95 10.79
CA GLU A 31 20.63 -28.20 11.72
C GLU A 31 22.01 -27.80 11.19
N LEU A 32 22.18 -27.65 9.86
CA LEU A 32 23.46 -27.35 9.24
C LEU A 32 23.92 -25.91 9.51
N GLY A 33 25.22 -25.74 9.79
CA GLY A 33 25.83 -24.43 10.06
C GLY A 33 25.66 -23.93 11.50
N ARG A 34 25.18 -24.80 12.39
CA ARG A 34 24.91 -24.53 13.82
C ARG A 34 25.70 -25.44 14.75
N GLU A 35 26.80 -25.99 14.27
CA GLU A 35 27.63 -26.96 14.99
C GLU A 35 28.23 -26.35 16.27
N ASP A 36 28.47 -25.04 16.28
CA ASP A 36 29.09 -24.30 17.38
C ASP A 36 28.08 -23.64 18.34
N THR A 37 26.76 -23.74 18.09
CA THR A 37 25.74 -23.06 18.90
C THR A 37 25.59 -23.71 20.28
N GLN A 38 25.74 -22.91 21.34
CA GLN A 38 25.54 -23.37 22.73
C GLN A 38 24.16 -22.94 23.25
N SER A 39 23.24 -23.90 23.36
CA SER A 39 21.93 -23.69 23.97
C SER A 39 21.94 -24.04 25.46
N LYS A 40 21.55 -23.07 26.30
CA LYS A 40 21.22 -23.29 27.73
C LYS A 40 19.75 -23.70 27.92
N SER A 41 18.96 -23.78 26.84
CA SER A 41 17.52 -24.05 26.83
C SER A 41 17.22 -25.51 26.43
N GLN A 42 17.43 -26.47 27.34
CA GLN A 42 17.08 -27.90 27.13
C GLN A 42 15.55 -28.20 27.03
N PHE A 43 14.72 -27.18 26.82
CA PHE A 43 13.26 -27.28 26.96
C PHE A 43 12.51 -27.58 25.65
N TRP A 44 13.16 -27.40 24.49
CA TRP A 44 12.54 -27.60 23.18
C TRP A 44 13.17 -28.80 22.47
N GLU A 45 12.34 -29.74 22.02
CA GLU A 45 12.78 -31.04 21.48
C GLU A 45 13.61 -30.88 20.20
N SER A 46 14.91 -31.10 20.33
CA SER A 46 15.76 -31.49 19.21
C SER A 46 16.79 -32.50 19.71
N THR A 47 17.01 -33.56 18.93
CA THR A 47 18.09 -34.54 19.13
C THR A 47 19.46 -33.94 18.80
N SER A 48 19.48 -32.86 18.03
CA SER A 48 20.55 -31.87 17.94
C SER A 48 20.34 -30.82 19.05
N ASN A 49 21.37 -30.24 19.65
CA ASN A 49 21.22 -29.24 20.73
C ASN A 49 20.72 -27.86 20.26
N VAL A 50 19.88 -27.79 19.21
CA VAL A 50 19.62 -26.56 18.45
C VAL A 50 18.15 -26.43 18.02
N SER A 51 17.52 -25.30 18.36
CA SER A 51 16.13 -24.97 18.01
C SER A 51 15.93 -24.73 16.51
N ILE A 52 15.08 -25.53 15.85
CA ILE A 52 14.72 -25.41 14.43
C ILE A 52 13.39 -24.66 14.31
N PHE A 53 13.35 -23.64 13.44
CA PHE A 53 12.12 -22.87 13.21
C PHE A 53 11.05 -23.72 12.49
N ASP A 54 9.77 -23.50 12.82
CA ASP A 54 8.69 -24.34 12.28
C ASP A 54 8.27 -23.88 10.86
N PRO A 55 8.35 -24.74 9.82
CA PRO A 55 8.00 -24.37 8.45
C PRO A 55 6.50 -24.13 8.25
N VAL A 56 5.64 -24.82 9.03
CA VAL A 56 4.18 -24.61 8.95
C VAL A 56 3.82 -23.25 9.52
N LEU A 57 4.51 -22.81 10.59
CA LEU A 57 4.33 -21.45 11.08
C LEU A 57 4.71 -20.42 10.01
N CYS A 58 5.82 -20.62 9.30
CA CYS A 58 6.22 -19.72 8.20
C CYS A 58 5.12 -19.64 7.15
N GLU A 59 4.65 -20.79 6.68
CA GLU A 59 3.57 -20.88 5.69
C GLU A 59 2.32 -20.09 6.12
N LEU A 60 1.86 -20.29 7.36
CA LEU A 60 0.67 -19.60 7.86
C LEU A 60 0.89 -18.10 7.98
N MET A 61 2.05 -17.65 8.47
CA MET A 61 2.32 -16.22 8.58
C MET A 61 2.40 -15.55 7.21
N TYR A 62 2.94 -16.24 6.21
CA TYR A 62 3.05 -15.71 4.86
C TYR A 62 1.69 -15.67 4.16
N ASP A 63 0.91 -16.75 4.24
CA ASP A 63 -0.45 -16.83 3.68
C ASP A 63 -1.39 -15.78 4.30
N TRP A 64 -1.28 -15.54 5.62
CA TRP A 64 -2.20 -14.65 6.33
C TRP A 64 -1.84 -13.16 6.23
N PHE A 65 -0.55 -12.82 6.12
CA PHE A 65 -0.10 -11.44 6.30
C PHE A 65 0.66 -10.85 5.12
N VAL A 66 0.93 -11.63 4.06
CA VAL A 66 1.74 -11.17 2.92
C VAL A 66 0.89 -11.15 1.64
N PRO A 67 0.83 -10.02 0.92
CA PRO A 67 0.21 -9.98 -0.40
C PRO A 67 0.94 -10.91 -1.37
N LYS A 68 0.22 -11.48 -2.35
CA LYS A 68 0.79 -12.39 -3.34
C LYS A 68 2.01 -11.76 -4.03
N GLY A 69 3.13 -12.49 -4.05
CA GLY A 69 4.39 -12.00 -4.61
C GLY A 69 5.09 -10.92 -3.78
N GLY A 70 4.63 -10.68 -2.54
CA GLY A 70 5.20 -9.69 -1.62
C GLY A 70 6.62 -10.03 -1.16
N LYS A 71 7.22 -9.05 -0.48
CA LYS A 71 8.60 -9.11 0.00
C LYS A 71 8.67 -9.21 1.53
N ILE A 72 9.52 -10.10 2.03
CA ILE A 72 9.62 -10.46 3.45
C ILE A 72 11.01 -10.12 3.97
N LEU A 73 11.06 -9.44 5.12
CA LEU A 73 12.29 -9.10 5.83
C LEU A 73 12.44 -9.94 7.09
N ASP A 74 13.65 -10.43 7.34
CA ASP A 74 14.00 -11.12 8.58
C ASP A 74 15.37 -10.65 9.10
N PRO A 75 15.41 -9.72 10.06
CA PRO A 75 16.67 -9.20 10.62
C PRO A 75 17.43 -10.22 11.49
N PHE A 76 16.85 -11.39 11.78
CA PHE A 76 17.46 -12.45 12.60
C PHE A 76 17.24 -13.80 11.92
N SER A 77 17.74 -13.95 10.70
CA SER A 77 17.33 -15.02 9.79
C SER A 77 17.72 -16.43 10.24
N GLY A 78 18.87 -16.60 10.88
CA GLY A 78 19.31 -17.89 11.36
C GLY A 78 19.25 -18.96 10.27
N GLY A 79 18.53 -20.05 10.53
CA GLY A 79 18.45 -21.20 9.64
C GLY A 79 17.63 -20.97 8.37
N SER A 80 17.78 -21.87 7.41
CA SER A 80 17.24 -21.76 6.05
C SER A 80 15.70 -21.77 5.94
N VAL A 81 14.98 -22.25 6.96
CA VAL A 81 13.53 -22.54 6.92
C VAL A 81 12.69 -21.37 6.39
N ARG A 82 12.78 -20.20 7.03
CA ARG A 82 11.94 -19.02 6.72
C ARG A 82 12.13 -18.59 5.27
N GLY A 83 13.39 -18.50 4.83
CA GLY A 83 13.74 -18.16 3.45
C GLY A 83 13.21 -19.19 2.45
N ILE A 84 13.46 -20.49 2.67
CA ILE A 84 13.00 -21.54 1.75
C ILE A 84 11.49 -21.51 1.62
N VAL A 85 10.74 -21.50 2.74
CA VAL A 85 9.27 -21.47 2.69
C VAL A 85 8.76 -20.23 1.96
N ALA A 86 9.37 -19.06 2.19
CA ALA A 86 9.00 -17.83 1.49
C ALA A 86 9.17 -17.97 -0.02
N HIS A 87 10.34 -18.45 -0.47
CA HIS A 87 10.64 -18.61 -1.89
C HIS A 87 9.70 -19.62 -2.58
N GLU A 88 9.50 -20.79 -1.98
CA GLU A 88 8.65 -21.84 -2.54
C GLU A 88 7.16 -21.45 -2.59
N MET A 89 6.73 -20.50 -1.75
CA MET A 89 5.40 -19.89 -1.81
C MET A 89 5.32 -18.71 -2.80
N GLY A 90 6.40 -18.36 -3.48
CA GLY A 90 6.45 -17.29 -4.49
C GLY A 90 6.70 -15.89 -3.92
N TYR A 91 7.27 -15.78 -2.72
CA TYR A 91 7.66 -14.51 -2.11
C TYR A 91 9.15 -14.23 -2.27
N THR A 92 9.50 -12.95 -2.24
CA THR A 92 10.90 -12.51 -2.12
C THR A 92 11.28 -12.44 -0.65
N TYR A 93 12.47 -12.92 -0.28
CA TYR A 93 12.93 -12.95 1.10
C TYR A 93 14.34 -12.39 1.22
N ASP A 94 14.51 -11.45 2.15
CA ASP A 94 15.79 -10.94 2.60
C ASP A 94 15.98 -11.27 4.09
N GLY A 95 16.99 -12.10 4.38
CA GLY A 95 17.34 -12.52 5.73
C GLY A 95 18.75 -12.08 6.10
N ILE A 96 18.92 -11.44 7.25
CA ILE A 96 20.22 -11.00 7.75
C ILE A 96 20.69 -11.94 8.86
N ASP A 97 21.96 -12.31 8.86
CA ASP A 97 22.59 -13.02 9.97
C ASP A 97 24.07 -12.65 10.11
N LEU A 98 24.57 -12.65 11.34
CA LEU A 98 25.99 -12.41 11.64
C LEU A 98 26.86 -13.63 11.32
N SER A 99 26.30 -14.84 11.34
CA SER A 99 27.04 -16.09 11.17
C SER A 99 27.28 -16.42 9.70
N GLN A 100 28.52 -16.24 9.25
CA GLN A 100 28.94 -16.62 7.90
C GLN A 100 28.70 -18.12 7.62
N ASN A 101 28.94 -18.98 8.61
CA ASN A 101 28.71 -20.43 8.49
C ASN A 101 27.24 -20.73 8.21
N GLN A 102 26.33 -20.06 8.94
CA GLN A 102 24.90 -20.21 8.73
C GLN A 102 24.46 -19.71 7.35
N ILE A 103 24.94 -18.54 6.92
CA ILE A 103 24.62 -17.98 5.60
C ILE A 103 25.08 -18.94 4.49
N LEU A 104 26.29 -19.49 4.60
CA LEU A 104 26.82 -20.46 3.63
C LEU A 104 26.01 -21.78 3.64
N ALA A 105 25.60 -22.26 4.81
CA ALA A 105 24.75 -23.45 4.93
C ALA A 105 23.37 -23.23 4.29
N ASN A 106 22.78 -22.04 4.49
CA ASN A 106 21.49 -21.69 3.89
C ASN A 106 21.58 -21.62 2.37
N LYS A 107 22.61 -20.94 1.83
CA LYS A 107 22.84 -20.79 0.38
C LYS A 107 23.14 -22.11 -0.34
N LYS A 108 23.56 -23.16 0.39
CA LYS A 108 23.70 -24.52 -0.16
C LYS A 108 22.36 -25.23 -0.33
N GLN A 109 21.35 -24.86 0.45
CA GLN A 109 20.02 -25.50 0.42
C GLN A 109 19.08 -24.82 -0.58
N SER A 110 19.20 -23.51 -0.81
CA SER A 110 18.44 -22.81 -1.83
C SER A 110 19.20 -21.61 -2.38
N HIS A 111 18.88 -21.22 -3.60
CA HIS A 111 19.40 -20.03 -4.26
C HIS A 111 18.35 -18.93 -4.45
N GLY A 112 17.10 -19.20 -4.08
CA GLY A 112 16.00 -18.25 -4.22
C GLY A 112 16.02 -17.14 -3.16
N PRO A 113 16.10 -17.46 -1.85
CA PRO A 113 16.16 -16.46 -0.79
C PRO A 113 17.49 -15.71 -0.78
N ASN A 114 17.47 -14.43 -0.45
CA ASN A 114 18.67 -13.64 -0.28
C ASN A 114 19.08 -13.60 1.19
N TRP A 115 20.18 -14.29 1.50
CA TRP A 115 20.80 -14.26 2.82
C TRP A 115 22.01 -13.32 2.84
N ILE A 116 21.93 -12.31 3.70
CA ILE A 116 22.86 -11.21 3.85
C ILE A 116 23.71 -11.46 5.10
N LEU A 117 25.03 -11.49 4.93
CA LEU A 117 25.97 -11.58 6.04
C LEU A 117 26.22 -10.20 6.60
N GLY A 118 25.87 -9.96 7.87
CA GLY A 118 26.16 -8.70 8.53
C GLY A 118 25.39 -8.45 9.82
N ASP A 119 25.70 -7.32 10.44
CA ASP A 119 24.97 -6.83 11.61
C ASP A 119 23.67 -6.18 11.16
N ALA A 120 22.52 -6.72 11.59
CA ALA A 120 21.22 -6.19 11.21
C ALA A 120 21.07 -4.69 11.54
N ASP A 121 21.70 -4.19 12.62
CA ASP A 121 21.68 -2.75 12.92
C ASP A 121 22.33 -1.92 11.81
N LYS A 122 23.28 -2.48 11.05
CA LYS A 122 23.96 -1.80 9.94
C LYS A 122 23.28 -2.08 8.60
N GLU A 123 23.08 -3.37 8.29
CA GLU A 123 22.60 -3.81 6.98
C GLU A 123 21.21 -3.28 6.64
N LEU A 124 20.32 -3.14 7.65
CA LEU A 124 18.98 -2.60 7.45
C LEU A 124 18.95 -1.18 6.87
N PHE A 125 20.02 -0.38 6.99
CA PHE A 125 20.07 0.95 6.39
C PHE A 125 20.34 0.91 4.88
N HIS A 126 20.86 -0.21 4.37
CA HIS A 126 21.23 -0.38 2.97
C HIS A 126 20.14 -1.07 2.14
N LEU A 127 19.02 -1.44 2.76
CA LEU A 127 17.88 -2.03 2.07
C LEU A 127 16.92 -0.95 1.57
N ASP A 128 16.28 -1.22 0.44
CA ASP A 128 15.21 -0.39 -0.10
C ASP A 128 13.92 -0.62 0.71
N ASN A 129 13.29 0.47 1.18
CA ASN A 129 12.11 0.45 2.08
C ASN A 129 10.83 -0.08 1.39
N ASP A 130 10.79 -1.34 1.00
CA ASP A 130 9.75 -1.91 0.15
C ASP A 130 9.19 -3.26 0.65
N TYR A 131 9.34 -3.56 1.94
CA TYR A 131 8.87 -4.83 2.49
C TYR A 131 7.37 -4.83 2.79
N ASP A 132 6.73 -5.97 2.54
CA ASP A 132 5.31 -6.21 2.81
C ASP A 132 5.09 -6.92 4.15
N PHE A 133 6.13 -7.57 4.70
CA PHE A 133 6.04 -8.20 6.01
C PHE A 133 7.42 -8.31 6.65
N VAL A 134 7.54 -7.95 7.92
CA VAL A 134 8.71 -8.33 8.72
C VAL A 134 8.34 -9.55 9.53
N PHE A 135 9.10 -10.63 9.40
CA PHE A 135 8.84 -11.85 10.17
C PHE A 135 10.12 -12.39 10.79
N THR A 136 10.21 -12.34 12.11
CA THR A 136 11.46 -12.66 12.79
C THR A 136 11.30 -13.34 14.14
N CYS A 137 12.42 -13.86 14.63
CA CYS A 137 12.57 -14.48 15.94
C CYS A 137 13.93 -14.04 16.50
N PRO A 138 13.96 -13.03 17.39
CA PRO A 138 15.21 -12.52 17.92
C PRO A 138 15.88 -13.53 18.88
N PRO A 139 17.19 -13.38 19.13
CA PRO A 139 17.88 -14.13 20.17
C PRO A 139 17.28 -13.84 21.56
N TYR A 140 17.23 -14.85 22.43
CA TYR A 140 16.64 -14.73 23.77
C TYR A 140 17.67 -14.32 24.84
N TYR A 141 18.25 -13.12 24.71
CA TYR A 141 19.41 -12.70 25.50
C TYR A 141 20.52 -13.77 25.47
N ASP A 142 21.01 -14.21 26.63
CA ASP A 142 22.10 -15.16 26.83
C ASP A 142 21.65 -16.64 26.92
N LEU A 143 20.39 -16.95 26.58
CA LEU A 143 19.86 -18.32 26.59
C LEU A 143 20.47 -19.20 25.49
N GLU A 144 20.75 -18.61 24.34
CA GLU A 144 21.41 -19.25 23.21
C GLU A 144 22.54 -18.32 22.82
N VAL A 145 23.79 -18.77 22.98
CA VAL A 145 24.97 -18.01 22.54
C VAL A 145 25.36 -18.55 21.18
N TYR A 146 25.30 -17.69 20.16
CA TYR A 146 25.44 -18.12 18.77
C TYR A 146 26.87 -17.95 18.24
N SER A 147 27.67 -17.05 18.83
CA SER A 147 29.08 -16.82 18.47
C SER A 147 29.85 -16.08 19.57
N ASP A 148 31.17 -15.99 19.41
CA ASP A 148 32.06 -15.13 20.23
C ASP A 148 32.16 -13.68 19.69
N ASP A 149 31.37 -13.31 18.68
CA ASP A 149 31.43 -11.96 18.07
C ASP A 149 30.92 -10.89 19.05
N MET A 150 31.63 -9.76 19.14
CA MET A 150 31.22 -8.63 19.99
C MET A 150 29.91 -7.95 19.53
N ASN A 151 29.50 -8.17 18.29
CA ASN A 151 28.23 -7.68 17.74
C ASN A 151 27.08 -8.67 17.94
N ASP A 152 27.35 -9.89 18.39
CA ASP A 152 26.32 -10.87 18.72
C ASP A 152 25.47 -10.37 19.89
N LEU A 153 24.16 -10.25 19.67
CA LEU A 153 23.22 -9.80 20.71
C LEU A 153 23.29 -10.69 21.96
N SER A 154 23.53 -12.00 21.79
CA SER A 154 23.53 -12.97 22.88
C SER A 154 24.71 -12.84 23.85
N THR A 155 25.77 -12.12 23.46
CA THR A 155 26.96 -11.88 24.29
C THR A 155 26.90 -10.55 25.05
N LEU A 156 25.90 -9.70 24.75
CA LEU A 156 25.75 -8.37 25.36
C LEU A 156 25.16 -8.42 26.77
N SER A 157 25.43 -7.37 27.55
CA SER A 157 24.67 -7.10 28.77
C SER A 157 23.19 -6.85 28.43
N GLU A 158 22.27 -7.15 29.36
CA GLU A 158 20.82 -6.97 29.14
C GLU A 158 20.48 -5.57 28.62
N ARG A 159 21.09 -4.53 29.18
CA ARG A 159 20.86 -3.14 28.76
C ARG A 159 21.31 -2.90 27.32
N ASN A 160 22.48 -3.42 26.93
CA ASN A 160 23.02 -3.24 25.59
C ASN A 160 22.25 -4.06 24.57
N PHE A 161 21.78 -5.26 24.95
CA PHE A 161 20.82 -6.04 24.18
C PHE A 161 19.58 -5.22 23.90
N ASP A 162 18.92 -4.68 24.94
CA ASP A 162 17.67 -3.93 24.80
C ASP A 162 17.84 -2.73 23.86
N ILE A 163 18.94 -1.98 23.99
CA ILE A 163 19.25 -0.82 23.13
C ILE A 163 19.46 -1.25 21.67
N LYS A 164 20.21 -2.32 21.42
CA LYS A 164 20.50 -2.77 20.06
C LYS A 164 19.27 -3.42 19.41
N PHE A 165 18.51 -4.20 20.17
CA PHE A 165 17.27 -4.80 19.72
C PHE A 165 16.24 -3.72 19.35
N ASP A 166 16.05 -2.70 20.19
CA ASP A 166 15.18 -1.56 19.91
C ASP A 166 15.56 -0.83 18.61
N LYS A 167 16.86 -0.60 18.37
CA LYS A 167 17.34 -0.01 17.11
C LYS A 167 17.05 -0.86 15.88
N ILE A 168 17.21 -2.18 15.99
CA ILE A 168 16.92 -3.11 14.89
C ILE A 168 15.42 -3.12 14.61
N LEU A 169 14.57 -3.14 15.65
CA LEU A 169 13.12 -3.04 15.49
C LEU A 169 12.75 -1.73 14.79
N TYR A 170 13.24 -0.58 15.26
CA TYR A 170 13.04 0.72 14.61
C TYR A 170 13.41 0.70 13.14
N LYS A 171 14.60 0.20 12.79
CA LYS A 171 15.04 0.14 11.39
C LYS A 171 14.19 -0.82 10.57
N SER A 172 13.76 -1.94 11.15
CA SER A 172 12.83 -2.87 10.51
C SER A 172 11.46 -2.23 10.28
N THR A 173 10.98 -1.36 11.18
CA THR A 173 9.72 -0.63 10.99
C THR A 173 9.82 0.41 9.88
N LEU A 174 10.99 1.04 9.68
CA LEU A 174 11.24 1.95 8.55
C LEU A 174 11.13 1.23 7.20
N GLN A 175 11.69 0.01 7.15
CA GLN A 175 11.71 -0.83 5.95
C GLN A 175 10.33 -1.39 5.56
N LEU A 176 9.39 -1.47 6.51
CA LEU A 176 8.03 -1.94 6.29
C LEU A 176 7.17 -0.87 5.60
N LYS A 177 6.47 -1.22 4.51
CA LYS A 177 5.50 -0.33 3.86
C LYS A 177 4.34 0.05 4.79
N GLN A 178 3.65 1.14 4.47
CA GLN A 178 2.39 1.47 5.13
C GLN A 178 1.31 0.42 4.80
N ASN A 179 0.36 0.22 5.71
CA ASN A 179 -0.73 -0.76 5.59
C ASN A 179 -0.18 -2.19 5.48
N ARG A 180 0.77 -2.55 6.36
CA ARG A 180 1.40 -3.88 6.43
C ARG A 180 1.55 -4.36 7.86
N PHE A 181 1.83 -5.65 7.99
CA PHE A 181 1.99 -6.31 9.29
C PHE A 181 3.45 -6.54 9.64
N PHE A 182 3.70 -6.74 10.94
CA PHE A 182 5.01 -7.08 11.50
C PHE A 182 4.79 -8.25 12.47
N GLY A 183 5.44 -9.38 12.24
CA GLY A 183 5.37 -10.56 13.09
C GLY A 183 6.67 -10.85 13.83
N ILE A 184 6.59 -11.06 15.15
CA ILE A 184 7.73 -11.46 16.00
C ILE A 184 7.37 -12.69 16.81
N VAL A 185 8.17 -13.74 16.71
CA VAL A 185 8.08 -14.93 17.56
C VAL A 185 9.02 -14.76 18.75
N VAL A 186 8.47 -14.71 19.97
CA VAL A 186 9.24 -14.44 21.18
C VAL A 186 8.68 -15.13 22.43
N SER A 187 9.56 -15.51 23.37
CA SER A 187 9.19 -16.11 24.66
C SER A 187 9.76 -15.33 25.83
N GLU A 188 9.14 -15.51 26.99
CA GLU A 188 9.68 -14.96 28.23
C GLU A 188 10.97 -15.66 28.68
N VAL A 189 11.91 -14.86 29.17
CA VAL A 189 13.18 -15.32 29.72
C VAL A 189 13.21 -15.02 31.21
N ARG A 190 13.67 -15.96 32.04
CA ARG A 190 13.84 -15.74 33.49
C ARG A 190 15.26 -15.35 33.82
N ASN A 191 15.42 -14.53 34.84
CA ASN A 191 16.72 -14.33 35.47
C ASN A 191 17.23 -15.69 35.99
N PRO A 192 18.50 -16.05 35.74
CA PRO A 192 19.07 -17.28 36.27
C PRO A 192 19.07 -17.23 37.79
N SER A 193 18.54 -18.28 38.44
CA SER A 193 18.64 -18.38 39.90
C SER A 193 20.04 -18.78 40.29
N THR A 194 20.66 -18.04 41.20
CA THR A 194 21.98 -18.33 41.74
C THR A 194 21.88 -18.86 43.16
N THR A 195 22.72 -19.84 43.50
CA THR A 195 22.78 -20.38 44.87
C THR A 195 23.15 -19.28 45.85
N GLY A 196 22.38 -19.14 46.93
CA GLY A 196 22.57 -18.06 47.92
C GLY A 196 21.77 -16.78 47.62
N ASN A 197 21.14 -16.66 46.45
CA ASN A 197 20.23 -15.54 46.14
C ASN A 197 18.87 -16.05 45.64
N TYR A 198 18.03 -16.46 46.60
CA TYR A 198 16.73 -17.10 46.33
C TYR A 198 15.61 -16.14 45.95
N SER A 199 15.84 -14.81 45.97
CA SER A 199 14.88 -13.80 45.50
C SER A 199 14.96 -13.54 44.00
N ILE A 200 15.97 -14.08 43.29
CA ILE A 200 16.12 -13.96 41.84
C ILE A 200 15.39 -15.12 41.12
N GLY A 201 14.78 -14.81 39.97
CA GLY A 201 14.10 -15.80 39.12
C GLY A 201 12.82 -15.31 38.44
N ASN A 202 12.52 -14.03 38.57
CA ASN A 202 11.45 -13.34 37.85
C ASN A 202 11.73 -13.31 36.35
N TYR A 203 10.69 -13.05 35.57
CA TYR A 203 10.83 -12.79 34.14
C TYR A 203 11.57 -11.47 33.88
N ARG A 204 12.40 -11.48 32.83
CA ARG A 204 13.10 -10.33 32.25
C ARG A 204 12.19 -9.49 31.35
N LYS A 205 10.95 -9.95 31.15
CA LYS A 205 9.86 -9.24 30.45
C LYS A 205 10.17 -8.99 28.97
N LEU A 206 10.81 -9.95 28.32
CA LEU A 206 11.21 -9.78 26.92
C LEU A 206 9.98 -9.54 26.02
N VAL A 207 8.87 -10.22 26.30
CA VAL A 207 7.64 -10.06 25.51
C VAL A 207 7.08 -8.66 25.68
N SER A 208 6.93 -8.16 26.92
CA SER A 208 6.39 -6.81 27.13
C SER A 208 7.32 -5.71 26.60
N LYS A 209 8.64 -5.85 26.79
CA LYS A 209 9.64 -4.93 26.21
C LYS A 209 9.54 -4.90 24.68
N THR A 210 9.37 -6.05 24.03
CA THR A 210 9.22 -6.13 22.57
C THR A 210 7.98 -5.38 22.09
N ILE A 211 6.85 -5.53 22.80
CA ILE A 211 5.61 -4.79 22.50
C ILE A 211 5.86 -3.29 22.66
N GLU A 212 6.40 -2.86 23.80
CA GLU A 212 6.68 -1.45 24.10
C GLU A 212 7.62 -0.82 23.05
N MET A 213 8.68 -1.53 22.65
CA MET A 213 9.61 -1.08 21.61
C MET A 213 8.90 -0.90 20.26
N CYS A 214 8.14 -1.91 19.80
CA CYS A 214 7.40 -1.82 18.53
C CYS A 214 6.37 -0.68 18.53
N GLU A 215 5.64 -0.50 19.63
CA GLU A 215 4.67 0.59 19.77
C GLU A 215 5.34 1.97 19.79
N SER A 216 6.51 2.08 20.41
CA SER A 216 7.30 3.32 20.39
C SER A 216 7.75 3.72 18.99
N HIS A 217 7.85 2.76 18.06
CA HIS A 217 8.20 2.97 16.65
C HIS A 217 6.99 3.08 15.71
N GLY A 218 5.81 3.37 16.25
CA GLY A 218 4.61 3.69 15.48
C GLY A 218 3.84 2.48 14.94
N LEU A 219 4.23 1.26 15.33
CA LEU A 219 3.41 0.07 15.10
C LEU A 219 2.29 0.01 16.15
N LYS A 220 1.17 -0.63 15.80
CA LYS A 220 0.08 -0.91 16.75
C LYS A 220 0.08 -2.39 17.04
N PHE A 221 0.14 -2.78 18.32
CA PHE A 221 -0.04 -4.19 18.68
C PHE A 221 -1.46 -4.62 18.30
N TYR A 222 -1.56 -5.59 17.40
CA TYR A 222 -2.79 -5.90 16.69
C TYR A 222 -3.38 -7.25 17.09
N ASN A 223 -2.56 -8.31 17.08
CA ASN A 223 -2.97 -9.64 17.52
C ASN A 223 -1.83 -10.32 18.29
N ASP A 224 -2.20 -11.26 19.14
CA ASP A 224 -1.30 -12.24 19.73
C ASP A 224 -1.76 -13.67 19.44
N MET A 225 -0.80 -14.56 19.25
CA MET A 225 -1.05 -16.00 19.16
C MET A 225 -0.05 -16.77 20.01
N VAL A 226 -0.49 -17.92 20.50
CA VAL A 226 0.32 -18.86 21.28
C VAL A 226 0.69 -20.03 20.37
N LEU A 227 1.98 -20.18 20.08
CA LEU A 227 2.51 -21.38 19.44
C LEU A 227 2.73 -22.45 20.50
N PHE A 228 1.84 -23.42 20.54
CA PHE A 228 1.88 -24.48 21.53
C PHE A 228 2.73 -25.66 21.04
N ASN A 229 3.89 -25.80 21.67
CA ASN A 229 4.88 -26.80 21.33
C ASN A 229 4.73 -28.07 22.20
N SER A 230 5.54 -29.08 21.91
CA SER A 230 5.62 -30.30 22.69
C SER A 230 5.98 -30.05 24.17
N GLN A 231 5.35 -30.79 25.08
CA GLN A 231 5.52 -30.62 26.54
C GLN A 231 6.54 -31.59 27.16
N HIS A 232 7.12 -32.50 26.37
CA HIS A 232 7.84 -33.67 26.88
C HIS A 232 8.98 -33.29 27.84
N GLN A 233 9.79 -32.28 27.54
CA GLN A 233 10.87 -31.84 28.45
C GLN A 233 10.36 -31.09 29.67
N ALA A 234 9.41 -30.16 29.49
CA ALA A 234 8.83 -29.39 30.59
C ALA A 234 8.13 -30.30 31.62
N SER A 235 7.49 -31.39 31.18
CA SER A 235 6.83 -32.35 32.05
C SER A 235 7.79 -33.10 33.00
N ARG A 236 9.05 -33.30 32.60
CA ARG A 236 10.06 -34.03 33.39
C ARG A 236 10.54 -33.23 34.60
N VAL A 237 10.58 -31.90 34.49
CA VAL A 237 11.15 -31.01 35.50
C VAL A 237 10.11 -30.10 36.17
N GLY A 238 8.90 -30.01 35.60
CA GLY A 238 7.84 -29.11 36.04
C GLY A 238 7.44 -29.30 37.50
N LYS A 239 7.19 -30.55 37.93
CA LYS A 239 6.83 -30.84 39.33
C LYS A 239 7.94 -30.44 40.30
N THR A 240 9.20 -30.79 39.98
CA THR A 240 10.36 -30.46 40.81
C THR A 240 10.51 -28.96 41.01
N TYR A 241 10.41 -28.15 39.95
CA TYR A 241 10.47 -26.70 40.07
C TYR A 241 9.26 -26.12 40.80
N PHE A 242 8.05 -26.62 40.51
CA PHE A 242 6.83 -26.16 41.14
C PHE A 242 6.81 -26.44 42.66
N ASP A 243 7.23 -27.62 43.09
CA ASP A 243 7.29 -27.98 44.50
C ASP A 243 8.40 -27.20 45.23
N ARG A 244 9.52 -26.90 44.54
CA ARG A 244 10.65 -26.17 45.13
C ARG A 244 10.37 -24.68 45.31
N ASN A 245 9.83 -24.02 44.29
CA ASN A 245 9.70 -22.55 44.26
C ASN A 245 8.53 -22.04 43.43
N ARG A 246 7.52 -22.89 43.17
CA ARG A 246 6.31 -22.55 42.42
C ARG A 246 6.57 -22.03 40.99
N LYS A 247 7.76 -22.31 40.42
CA LYS A 247 8.05 -21.97 39.03
C LYS A 247 7.29 -22.91 38.10
N ILE A 248 6.67 -22.32 37.08
CA ILE A 248 5.98 -23.02 36.00
C ILE A 248 6.86 -22.90 34.74
N PRO A 249 7.24 -24.02 34.10
CA PRO A 249 7.97 -23.99 32.83
C PRO A 249 7.05 -23.48 31.71
N SER A 250 7.58 -22.63 30.83
CA SER A 250 6.85 -22.24 29.62
C SER A 250 6.88 -23.38 28.60
N VAL A 251 5.74 -23.66 27.99
CA VAL A 251 5.55 -24.69 26.95
C VAL A 251 5.04 -24.09 25.64
N HIS A 252 5.07 -22.76 25.54
CA HIS A 252 4.69 -22.03 24.34
C HIS A 252 5.67 -20.89 24.01
N GLN A 253 5.56 -20.43 22.77
CA GLN A 253 6.12 -19.16 22.30
C GLN A 253 4.96 -18.21 21.95
N ASN A 254 5.19 -16.92 22.08
CA ASN A 254 4.23 -15.91 21.66
C ASN A 254 4.56 -15.46 20.25
N ILE A 255 3.54 -15.32 19.42
CA ILE A 255 3.63 -14.68 18.11
C ILE A 255 2.91 -13.35 18.25
N LEU A 256 3.68 -12.27 18.22
CA LEU A 256 3.18 -10.91 18.32
C LEU A 256 3.00 -10.37 16.91
N ILE A 257 1.79 -9.92 16.58
CA ILE A 257 1.47 -9.29 15.31
C ILE A 257 1.18 -7.82 15.56
N PHE A 258 1.86 -6.97 14.81
CA PHE A 258 1.63 -5.53 14.80
C PHE A 258 1.20 -5.08 13.41
N VAL A 259 0.57 -3.91 13.34
CA VAL A 259 0.21 -3.26 12.08
C VAL A 259 0.85 -1.87 11.98
N LYS A 260 1.45 -1.59 10.83
CA LYS A 260 1.84 -0.24 10.39
C LYS A 260 0.73 0.31 9.51
N GLY A 261 0.05 1.36 9.95
CA GLY A 261 -1.06 1.97 9.18
C GLY A 261 -2.41 1.31 9.41
N ASN A 262 -3.16 1.10 8.31
CA ASN A 262 -4.55 0.67 8.35
C ASN A 262 -4.68 -0.84 8.03
N PRO A 263 -5.18 -1.67 8.97
CA PRO A 263 -5.31 -3.11 8.77
C PRO A 263 -6.38 -3.50 7.75
N ASP A 264 -7.44 -2.71 7.57
CA ASP A 264 -8.46 -3.00 6.56
C ASP A 264 -7.91 -2.81 5.14
N ILE A 265 -7.12 -1.74 4.92
CA ILE A 265 -6.44 -1.53 3.62
C ILE A 265 -5.44 -2.65 3.38
N ALA A 266 -4.62 -2.99 4.39
CA ALA A 266 -3.68 -4.11 4.32
C ALA A 266 -4.38 -5.40 3.88
N THR A 267 -5.54 -5.69 4.46
CA THR A 267 -6.34 -6.89 4.15
C THR A 267 -6.86 -6.90 2.72
N GLU A 268 -7.32 -5.76 2.19
CA GLU A 268 -7.76 -5.65 0.79
C GLU A 268 -6.58 -5.87 -0.17
N GLU A 269 -5.40 -5.35 0.15
CA GLU A 269 -4.18 -5.56 -0.63
C GLU A 269 -3.66 -7.00 -0.57
N ILE A 270 -3.74 -7.66 0.59
CA ILE A 270 -3.34 -9.07 0.76
C ILE A 270 -4.21 -10.01 -0.08
N LYS A 271 -5.52 -9.78 -0.11
CA LYS A 271 -6.44 -10.54 -0.99
C LYS A 271 -6.02 -10.41 -2.47
N GLY A 272 -5.51 -9.24 -2.84
CA GLY A 272 -5.11 -8.91 -4.21
C GLY A 272 -6.27 -8.94 -5.19
N GLY A 273 -5.93 -9.03 -6.48
CA GLY A 273 -6.88 -9.03 -7.59
C GLY A 273 -6.59 -7.92 -8.59
N GLU A 274 -7.49 -7.75 -9.55
CA GLU A 274 -7.42 -6.65 -10.51
C GLU A 274 -8.00 -5.37 -9.91
N PHE A 275 -7.47 -4.21 -10.34
CA PHE A 275 -8.02 -2.93 -9.92
C PHE A 275 -9.45 -2.76 -10.44
N LYS A 276 -10.37 -2.43 -9.53
CA LYS A 276 -11.80 -2.30 -9.83
C LYS A 276 -12.20 -0.87 -10.20
N CYS A 277 -11.57 0.12 -9.59
CA CYS A 277 -11.89 1.52 -9.84
C CYS A 277 -10.66 2.41 -9.70
N GLN A 278 -10.73 3.57 -10.32
CA GLN A 278 -9.77 4.66 -10.18
C GLN A 278 -10.49 5.88 -9.59
N VAL A 279 -9.85 6.54 -8.63
CA VAL A 279 -10.32 7.83 -8.10
C VAL A 279 -9.13 8.77 -8.00
N ASN A 280 -9.19 9.91 -8.70
CA ASN A 280 -8.13 10.92 -8.73
C ASN A 280 -6.75 10.30 -9.03
N ASP A 281 -6.67 9.53 -10.12
CA ASP A 281 -5.48 8.78 -10.57
C ASP A 281 -4.99 7.62 -9.69
N THR A 282 -5.53 7.46 -8.49
CA THR A 282 -5.25 6.30 -7.64
C THR A 282 -6.15 5.13 -8.00
N LYS A 283 -5.56 3.96 -8.26
CA LYS A 283 -6.29 2.71 -8.56
C LYS A 283 -6.52 1.90 -7.29
N TYR A 284 -7.71 1.34 -7.14
CA TYR A 284 -8.12 0.57 -5.98
C TYR A 284 -8.65 -0.81 -6.36
N LEU A 285 -8.28 -1.83 -5.58
CA LEU A 285 -8.69 -3.22 -5.77
C LEU A 285 -10.20 -3.40 -5.59
N THR A 286 -10.81 -2.65 -4.66
CA THR A 286 -12.24 -2.71 -4.39
C THR A 286 -12.82 -1.34 -4.07
N PHE A 287 -14.14 -1.20 -4.19
CA PHE A 287 -14.82 0.02 -3.72
C PHE A 287 -14.71 0.22 -2.20
N ARG A 288 -14.54 -0.87 -1.43
CA ARG A 288 -14.30 -0.78 0.02
C ARG A 288 -12.92 -0.19 0.27
N HIS A 289 -11.90 -0.67 -0.45
CA HIS A 289 -10.54 -0.13 -0.38
C HIS A 289 -10.56 1.39 -0.65
N ALA A 290 -11.14 1.83 -1.78
CA ALA A 290 -11.27 3.26 -2.09
C ALA A 290 -12.02 4.05 -1.00
N ALA A 291 -13.11 3.50 -0.45
CA ALA A 291 -13.88 4.19 0.59
C ALA A 291 -13.05 4.45 1.85
N ILE A 292 -12.27 3.44 2.28
CA ILE A 292 -11.46 3.51 3.49
C ILE A 292 -10.27 4.46 3.31
N ASP A 293 -9.65 4.46 2.12
CA ASP A 293 -8.50 5.32 1.83
C ASP A 293 -8.89 6.80 1.69
N ILE A 294 -10.01 7.09 0.99
CA ILE A 294 -10.41 8.47 0.67
C ILE A 294 -11.01 9.20 1.88
N ASP A 295 -12.06 8.62 2.50
CA ASP A 295 -12.69 9.21 3.70
C ASP A 295 -13.44 8.10 4.45
N PRO A 296 -12.76 7.38 5.36
CA PRO A 296 -13.31 6.20 6.03
C PRO A 296 -14.52 6.52 6.92
N ASN A 297 -14.73 7.79 7.28
CA ASN A 297 -15.85 8.20 8.14
C ASN A 297 -17.11 8.57 7.35
N LYS A 298 -16.98 8.91 6.07
CA LYS A 298 -18.10 9.39 5.24
C LYS A 298 -18.40 8.52 4.04
N LEU A 299 -17.44 7.74 3.57
CA LEU A 299 -17.59 6.92 2.39
C LEU A 299 -17.80 5.46 2.75
N VAL A 300 -18.68 4.84 1.98
CA VAL A 300 -18.91 3.41 1.96
C VAL A 300 -18.80 2.91 0.53
N ALA A 301 -18.54 1.61 0.36
CA ALA A 301 -18.33 1.01 -0.96
C ALA A 301 -19.46 1.30 -1.97
N SER A 302 -20.72 1.33 -1.51
CA SER A 302 -21.87 1.65 -2.36
C SER A 302 -21.86 3.10 -2.85
N GLU A 303 -21.40 4.04 -2.03
CA GLU A 303 -21.29 5.45 -2.39
C GLU A 303 -20.14 5.69 -3.37
N VAL A 304 -18.99 5.03 -3.17
CA VAL A 304 -17.89 5.05 -4.15
C VAL A 304 -18.38 4.51 -5.50
N LYS A 305 -19.06 3.35 -5.51
CA LYS A 305 -19.64 2.79 -6.74
C LYS A 305 -20.61 3.78 -7.40
N ARG A 306 -21.51 4.40 -6.63
CA ARG A 306 -22.48 5.39 -7.14
C ARG A 306 -21.79 6.59 -7.79
N ARG A 307 -20.64 7.03 -7.26
CA ARG A 307 -19.84 8.11 -7.85
C ARG A 307 -19.13 7.65 -9.13
N CYS A 308 -18.57 6.44 -9.14
CA CYS A 308 -17.85 5.92 -10.30
C CYS A 308 -18.73 5.71 -11.55
N ILE A 309 -20.03 5.46 -11.37
CA ILE A 309 -20.99 5.33 -12.49
C ILE A 309 -21.67 6.66 -12.86
N SER A 310 -21.39 7.73 -12.12
CA SER A 310 -22.09 9.00 -12.30
C SER A 310 -21.42 9.82 -13.41
N ARG A 311 -22.18 10.14 -14.46
CA ARG A 311 -21.74 11.02 -15.56
C ARG A 311 -21.61 12.51 -15.19
N LYS A 312 -21.88 12.89 -13.93
CA LYS A 312 -21.68 14.28 -13.46
C LYS A 312 -20.20 14.63 -13.47
N SER A 313 -19.84 15.75 -14.08
CA SER A 313 -18.45 16.24 -14.21
C SER A 313 -17.67 16.31 -12.91
N LYS A 314 -18.33 16.62 -11.78
CA LYS A 314 -17.66 16.62 -10.45
C LYS A 314 -17.15 15.24 -9.99
N TYR A 315 -17.53 14.17 -10.66
CA TYR A 315 -17.06 12.80 -10.44
C TYR A 315 -16.31 12.27 -11.67
N LYS A 316 -15.87 13.13 -12.59
CA LYS A 316 -15.11 12.75 -13.79
C LYS A 316 -13.87 11.90 -13.49
N ASP A 317 -13.26 12.09 -12.32
CA ASP A 317 -12.06 11.36 -11.91
C ASP A 317 -12.38 10.07 -11.14
N TRP A 318 -13.67 9.74 -10.98
CA TRP A 318 -14.15 8.52 -10.34
C TRP A 318 -14.63 7.57 -11.43
N GLN A 319 -13.88 6.51 -11.69
CA GLN A 319 -14.15 5.62 -12.81
C GLN A 319 -14.09 4.16 -12.38
N ILE A 320 -14.96 3.33 -12.97
CA ILE A 320 -14.79 1.88 -12.98
C ILE A 320 -13.83 1.57 -14.12
N ILE A 321 -12.78 0.80 -13.82
CA ILE A 321 -11.78 0.46 -14.82
C ILE A 321 -12.42 -0.48 -15.85
N GLY A 322 -12.34 -0.11 -17.13
CA GLY A 322 -12.97 -0.81 -18.26
C GLY A 322 -14.44 -0.43 -18.52
N GLU A 323 -15.04 0.39 -17.66
CA GLU A 323 -16.40 0.92 -17.82
C GLU A 323 -16.41 2.45 -17.62
N GLU A 324 -15.40 3.13 -18.18
CA GLU A 324 -15.22 4.56 -17.98
C GLU A 324 -16.43 5.36 -18.49
N THR A 325 -16.95 6.21 -17.63
CA THR A 325 -17.99 7.17 -17.98
C THR A 325 -17.45 8.26 -18.90
N ARG A 326 -18.36 8.86 -19.66
CA ARG A 326 -18.06 9.94 -20.60
C ARG A 326 -18.91 11.17 -20.27
N PRO A 327 -18.46 12.39 -20.56
CA PRO A 327 -19.26 13.59 -20.40
C PRO A 327 -20.56 13.53 -21.21
N GLU A 328 -21.62 14.19 -20.74
CA GLU A 328 -22.85 14.42 -21.52
C GLU A 328 -22.83 15.81 -22.17
N ILE A 329 -22.30 15.89 -23.39
CA ILE A 329 -22.20 17.16 -24.09
C ILE A 329 -23.60 17.64 -24.50
N LYS A 330 -23.95 18.84 -24.05
CA LYS A 330 -25.26 19.49 -24.30
C LYS A 330 -25.11 20.87 -24.95
N TYR A 331 -23.90 21.39 -24.91
CA TYR A 331 -23.58 22.75 -25.32
C TYR A 331 -22.28 22.76 -26.10
N VAL A 332 -22.21 23.62 -27.11
CA VAL A 332 -21.01 23.82 -27.93
C VAL A 332 -20.84 25.31 -28.17
N VAL A 333 -19.61 25.81 -28.00
CA VAL A 333 -19.22 27.19 -28.34
C VAL A 333 -18.00 27.13 -29.23
N CYS A 334 -18.05 27.66 -30.45
CA CYS A 334 -16.93 27.59 -31.40
C CYS A 334 -16.42 26.14 -31.61
N ASP A 335 -17.32 25.17 -31.70
CA ASP A 335 -17.02 23.71 -31.79
C ASP A 335 -16.36 23.09 -30.55
N ILE A 336 -16.24 23.84 -29.46
CA ILE A 336 -15.73 23.35 -28.18
C ILE A 336 -16.91 22.82 -27.33
N PRO A 337 -16.86 21.57 -26.87
CA PRO A 337 -17.99 20.92 -26.20
C PRO A 337 -18.03 21.16 -24.69
N PHE A 338 -19.24 21.26 -24.14
CA PHE A 338 -19.53 21.44 -22.73
C PHE A 338 -20.78 20.66 -22.29
N GLU A 339 -20.82 20.25 -21.03
CA GLU A 339 -21.98 19.62 -20.39
C GLU A 339 -22.95 20.64 -19.79
N SER A 340 -22.45 21.83 -19.45
CA SER A 340 -23.25 22.89 -18.82
C SER A 340 -22.76 24.31 -19.15
N PRO A 341 -23.62 25.33 -19.05
CA PRO A 341 -23.21 26.73 -19.16
C PRO A 341 -22.22 27.17 -18.08
N GLN A 342 -22.21 26.49 -16.92
CA GLN A 342 -21.29 26.77 -15.82
C GLN A 342 -19.84 26.49 -16.22
N GLN A 343 -19.58 25.38 -16.92
CA GLN A 343 -18.24 25.07 -17.43
C GLN A 343 -17.76 26.13 -18.42
N VAL A 344 -18.65 26.69 -19.23
CA VAL A 344 -18.31 27.78 -20.16
C VAL A 344 -17.92 29.04 -19.39
N SER A 345 -18.67 29.42 -18.36
CA SER A 345 -18.35 30.59 -17.52
C SER A 345 -17.07 30.42 -16.69
N GLU A 346 -16.63 29.19 -16.44
CA GLU A 346 -15.36 28.93 -15.76
C GLU A 346 -14.14 29.15 -16.66
N LEU A 347 -14.35 29.14 -17.99
CA LEU A 347 -13.30 29.32 -19.00
C LEU A 347 -13.34 30.70 -19.67
N LEU A 348 -14.42 31.47 -19.51
CA LEU A 348 -14.54 32.83 -20.01
C LEU A 348 -14.46 33.84 -18.87
N ASP A 349 -13.48 34.72 -18.93
CA ASP A 349 -13.41 35.88 -18.05
C ASP A 349 -14.66 36.77 -18.21
N ASP A 350 -15.17 37.31 -17.11
CA ASP A 350 -16.27 38.29 -17.06
C ASP A 350 -17.63 37.84 -17.63
N VAL A 351 -17.88 36.53 -17.75
CA VAL A 351 -19.20 35.97 -18.12
C VAL A 351 -19.70 35.02 -17.04
N HIS A 352 -20.86 35.32 -16.45
CA HIS A 352 -21.51 34.45 -15.48
C HIS A 352 -22.44 33.42 -16.14
N GLU A 353 -22.70 32.31 -15.44
CA GLU A 353 -23.55 31.20 -15.91
C GLU A 353 -24.89 31.67 -16.54
N GLN A 354 -25.56 32.63 -15.92
CA GLN A 354 -26.84 33.15 -16.41
C GLN A 354 -26.70 33.87 -17.76
N GLN A 355 -25.58 34.55 -17.99
CA GLN A 355 -25.29 35.18 -19.28
C GLN A 355 -25.03 34.12 -20.35
N CYS A 356 -24.25 33.07 -20.05
CA CYS A 356 -24.05 31.92 -20.93
C CYS A 356 -25.40 31.28 -21.32
N ARG A 357 -26.29 31.06 -20.35
CA ARG A 357 -27.65 30.54 -20.60
C ARG A 357 -28.42 31.42 -21.58
N ASN A 358 -28.38 32.73 -21.40
CA ASN A 358 -29.03 33.68 -22.31
C ASN A 358 -28.41 33.66 -23.71
N MET A 359 -27.11 33.42 -23.85
CA MET A 359 -26.42 33.33 -25.14
C MET A 359 -26.85 32.07 -25.91
N PHE A 360 -26.94 30.90 -25.26
CA PHE A 360 -27.43 29.67 -25.88
C PHE A 360 -28.89 29.72 -26.35
N GLU A 361 -29.71 30.60 -25.77
CA GLU A 361 -31.12 30.82 -26.18
C GLU A 361 -31.27 32.02 -27.14
N SER A 362 -30.18 32.72 -27.47
CA SER A 362 -30.25 33.95 -28.24
C SER A 362 -30.40 33.70 -29.73
N ASN A 363 -31.38 34.37 -30.35
CA ASN A 363 -31.49 34.43 -31.81
C ASN A 363 -30.58 35.51 -32.44
N ASN A 364 -29.76 36.21 -31.64
CA ASN A 364 -28.90 37.27 -32.17
C ASN A 364 -27.74 36.65 -32.97
N PRO A 365 -27.49 37.08 -34.23
CA PRO A 365 -26.44 36.52 -35.08
C PRO A 365 -25.07 36.41 -34.43
N LYS A 366 -24.70 37.34 -33.54
CA LYS A 366 -23.39 37.33 -32.85
C LYS A 366 -23.19 36.19 -31.85
N PHE A 367 -24.24 35.43 -31.54
CA PHE A 367 -24.22 34.28 -30.62
C PHE A 367 -24.58 32.96 -31.31
N ARG A 368 -24.68 32.91 -32.65
CA ARG A 368 -25.06 31.68 -33.37
C ARG A 368 -24.10 30.51 -33.15
N HIS A 369 -22.85 30.80 -32.81
CA HIS A 369 -21.84 29.79 -32.47
C HIS A 369 -22.05 29.17 -31.08
N TRP A 370 -22.95 29.71 -30.25
CA TRP A 370 -23.41 29.11 -29.00
C TRP A 370 -24.59 28.18 -29.29
N LYS A 371 -24.35 26.88 -29.35
CA LYS A 371 -25.33 25.89 -29.80
C LYS A 371 -25.66 24.91 -28.69
N ARG A 372 -26.94 24.52 -28.59
CA ARG A 372 -27.35 23.30 -27.90
C ARG A 372 -27.16 22.12 -28.84
N VAL A 373 -26.68 21.01 -28.32
CA VAL A 373 -26.43 19.78 -29.07
C VAL A 373 -27.02 18.57 -28.37
N GLU A 374 -27.25 17.50 -29.12
CA GLU A 374 -27.70 16.23 -28.54
C GLU A 374 -26.50 15.41 -28.06
N PRO A 375 -26.52 14.84 -26.84
CA PRO A 375 -25.38 14.10 -26.29
C PRO A 375 -24.89 12.94 -27.16
N LYS A 376 -25.77 12.34 -27.96
CA LYS A 376 -25.45 11.21 -28.86
C LYS A 376 -24.49 11.59 -29.99
N ASP A 377 -24.39 12.87 -30.32
CA ASP A 377 -23.56 13.37 -31.43
C ASP A 377 -22.08 13.50 -31.01
N TRP A 378 -21.79 13.30 -29.72
CA TRP A 378 -20.47 13.48 -29.13
C TRP A 378 -19.99 12.21 -28.44
N ASN A 379 -18.76 11.80 -28.76
CA ASN A 379 -18.14 10.61 -28.19
C ASN A 379 -16.71 10.89 -27.74
N LEU A 380 -16.58 11.72 -26.70
CA LEU A 380 -15.30 12.12 -26.11
C LEU A 380 -15.16 11.58 -24.69
N SER A 381 -13.94 11.41 -24.24
CA SER A 381 -13.58 11.27 -22.83
C SER A 381 -13.51 12.64 -22.14
N TYR A 382 -13.51 12.64 -20.81
CA TYR A 382 -13.32 13.89 -20.04
C TYR A 382 -11.98 14.55 -20.37
N LYS A 383 -10.92 13.75 -20.56
CA LYS A 383 -9.60 14.25 -20.94
C LYS A 383 -9.59 14.91 -22.31
N GLU A 384 -10.19 14.28 -23.32
CA GLU A 384 -10.28 14.88 -24.67
C GLU A 384 -11.09 16.18 -24.66
N MET A 385 -12.15 16.26 -23.85
CA MET A 385 -12.93 17.49 -23.68
C MET A 385 -12.06 18.61 -23.07
N GLU A 386 -11.28 18.31 -22.03
CA GLU A 386 -10.40 19.29 -21.39
C GLU A 386 -9.24 19.71 -22.28
N GLU A 387 -8.67 18.79 -23.08
CA GLU A 387 -7.65 19.12 -24.08
C GLU A 387 -8.20 20.11 -25.14
N LEU A 388 -9.48 20.02 -25.51
CA LEU A 388 -10.13 21.00 -26.39
C LEU A 388 -10.30 22.37 -25.71
N TRP A 389 -10.52 22.40 -24.39
CA TRP A 389 -10.57 23.65 -23.64
C TRP A 389 -9.20 24.33 -23.62
N ASP A 390 -8.12 23.59 -23.35
CA ASP A 390 -6.76 24.12 -23.35
C ASP A 390 -6.29 24.60 -24.74
N LEU A 391 -6.74 23.94 -25.81
CA LEU A 391 -6.46 24.36 -27.19
C LEU A 391 -7.17 25.66 -27.56
N SER A 392 -8.34 25.90 -26.97
CA SER A 392 -9.11 27.12 -27.22
C SER A 392 -8.31 28.37 -26.82
N ASP A 393 -7.58 28.34 -25.71
CA ASP A 393 -6.73 29.46 -25.28
C ASP A 393 -5.59 29.76 -26.28
N LYS A 394 -5.10 28.75 -27.03
CA LYS A 394 -3.91 28.86 -27.87
C LYS A 394 -4.21 29.12 -29.36
N ALA A 395 -5.34 28.65 -29.86
CA ALA A 395 -5.68 28.69 -31.29
C ALA A 395 -6.58 29.88 -31.67
N GLY A 396 -6.72 30.87 -30.80
CA GLY A 396 -7.68 31.97 -30.96
C GLY A 396 -9.11 31.53 -30.70
N GLY A 397 -9.33 30.65 -29.71
CA GLY A 397 -10.60 30.01 -29.37
C GLY A 397 -11.54 30.84 -28.51
N LEU A 398 -12.57 30.16 -27.96
CA LEU A 398 -13.68 30.64 -27.12
C LEU A 398 -13.89 32.17 -27.12
N HIS A 399 -14.66 32.66 -28.09
CA HIS A 399 -15.08 34.07 -28.11
C HIS A 399 -16.52 34.22 -27.70
N ILE A 400 -16.82 35.27 -26.92
CA ILE A 400 -18.19 35.60 -26.52
C ILE A 400 -19.04 35.93 -27.75
N PHE A 401 -18.48 36.72 -28.68
CA PHE A 401 -19.17 37.19 -29.88
C PHE A 401 -18.46 36.69 -31.13
N SER A 402 -19.24 36.24 -32.11
CA SER A 402 -18.73 35.95 -33.45
C SER A 402 -18.95 37.15 -34.38
N GLU A 403 -18.07 37.35 -35.35
CA GLU A 403 -18.23 38.41 -36.34
C GLU A 403 -19.45 38.16 -37.24
N THR A 404 -20.35 39.12 -37.37
CA THR A 404 -21.61 38.94 -38.12
C THR A 404 -21.58 39.50 -39.52
N ILE A 405 -20.59 40.33 -39.83
CA ILE A 405 -20.42 40.98 -41.13
C ILE A 405 -18.95 41.03 -41.52
N GLN A 406 -18.70 40.96 -42.82
CA GLN A 406 -17.42 41.27 -43.44
C GLN A 406 -17.57 42.55 -44.26
N CYS A 407 -16.58 43.44 -44.19
CA CYS A 407 -16.52 44.68 -44.96
C CYS A 407 -15.11 44.82 -45.54
N GLY A 408 -14.92 44.29 -46.75
CA GLY A 408 -13.59 44.16 -47.35
C GLY A 408 -12.79 43.05 -46.67
N ASP A 409 -11.56 43.37 -46.27
CA ASP A 409 -10.65 42.41 -45.63
C ASP A 409 -10.86 42.28 -44.11
N LYS A 410 -11.77 43.08 -43.54
CA LYS A 410 -12.07 43.10 -42.10
C LYS A 410 -13.43 42.49 -41.78
N LYS A 411 -13.51 41.82 -40.63
CA LYS A 411 -14.74 41.28 -40.06
C LYS A 411 -15.11 42.04 -38.78
N TYR A 412 -16.41 42.16 -38.51
CA TYR A 412 -16.93 42.92 -37.37
C TYR A 412 -18.09 42.19 -36.69
N ILE A 413 -18.25 42.39 -35.38
CA ILE A 413 -19.35 41.81 -34.59
C ILE A 413 -20.67 42.48 -34.95
N SER A 414 -20.66 43.77 -35.32
CA SER A 414 -21.88 44.50 -35.66
C SER A 414 -21.68 45.60 -36.70
N ILE A 415 -22.79 46.01 -37.34
CA ILE A 415 -22.82 47.18 -38.23
C ILE A 415 -22.37 48.46 -37.52
N HIS A 416 -22.67 48.60 -36.22
CA HIS A 416 -22.28 49.79 -35.45
C HIS A 416 -20.76 49.88 -35.30
N GLU A 417 -20.12 48.74 -35.03
CA GLU A 417 -18.67 48.64 -34.93
C GLU A 417 -17.99 48.95 -36.27
N ALA A 418 -18.45 48.31 -37.36
CA ALA A 418 -17.95 48.58 -38.71
C ALA A 418 -18.16 50.06 -39.12
N SER A 419 -19.31 50.63 -38.77
CA SER A 419 -19.63 52.04 -39.00
C SER A 419 -18.63 52.98 -38.33
N LYS A 420 -18.24 52.67 -37.09
CA LYS A 420 -17.27 53.46 -36.32
C LYS A 420 -15.85 53.32 -36.87
N ASP A 421 -15.39 52.09 -37.13
CA ASP A 421 -14.03 51.83 -37.65
C ASP A 421 -13.83 52.38 -39.07
N LEU A 422 -14.82 52.21 -39.94
CA LEU A 422 -14.75 52.64 -41.35
C LEU A 422 -15.17 54.10 -41.56
N ASN A 423 -15.56 54.80 -40.50
CA ASN A 423 -16.07 56.18 -40.53
C ASN A 423 -17.23 56.37 -41.56
N LEU A 424 -18.18 55.44 -41.53
CA LEU A 424 -19.38 55.44 -42.39
C LEU A 424 -20.64 55.47 -41.52
N SER A 425 -21.78 55.92 -42.05
CA SER A 425 -23.05 55.71 -41.35
C SER A 425 -23.44 54.21 -41.37
N GLY A 426 -24.12 53.73 -40.33
CA GLY A 426 -24.60 52.34 -40.30
C GLY A 426 -25.52 51.99 -41.48
N GLU A 427 -26.25 52.98 -42.00
CA GLU A 427 -27.05 52.80 -43.22
C GLU A 427 -26.18 52.66 -44.47
N ARG A 428 -25.07 53.39 -44.55
CA ARG A 428 -24.12 53.25 -45.65
C ARG A 428 -23.45 51.88 -45.66
N VAL A 429 -23.15 51.33 -44.49
CA VAL A 429 -22.64 49.95 -44.34
C VAL A 429 -23.68 48.94 -44.86
N ARG A 430 -24.94 49.05 -44.44
CA ARG A 430 -26.04 48.19 -44.93
C ARG A 430 -26.23 48.25 -46.44
N GLN A 431 -26.20 49.46 -47.01
CA GLN A 431 -26.32 49.66 -48.45
C GLN A 431 -25.18 49.00 -49.22
N LYS A 432 -23.95 49.07 -48.69
CA LYS A 432 -22.79 48.41 -49.30
C LYS A 432 -22.92 46.88 -49.25
N ILE A 433 -23.33 46.32 -48.11
CA ILE A 433 -23.55 44.87 -47.97
C ILE A 433 -24.63 44.35 -48.94
N LYS A 434 -25.68 45.13 -49.19
CA LYS A 434 -26.75 44.76 -50.13
C LYS A 434 -26.42 45.03 -51.60
N SER A 435 -25.29 45.68 -51.89
CA SER A 435 -24.97 46.13 -53.24
C SER A 435 -24.14 45.09 -53.99
N GLU A 436 -24.57 44.72 -55.19
CA GLU A 436 -23.82 43.83 -56.10
C GLU A 436 -22.43 44.38 -56.49
N LYS A 437 -22.18 45.68 -56.26
CA LYS A 437 -20.91 46.34 -56.53
C LYS A 437 -19.83 46.01 -55.50
N TYR A 438 -20.20 45.71 -54.26
CA TYR A 438 -19.27 45.47 -53.14
C TYR A 438 -19.35 44.01 -52.70
N LYS A 439 -18.78 43.12 -53.52
CA LYS A 439 -18.90 41.65 -53.34
C LYS A 439 -18.25 41.11 -52.06
N ASP A 440 -17.30 41.86 -51.53
CA ASP A 440 -16.53 41.64 -50.30
C ASP A 440 -17.22 42.21 -49.06
N TRP A 441 -18.43 42.76 -49.20
CA TRP A 441 -19.25 43.23 -48.10
C TRP A 441 -20.46 42.31 -47.95
N ILE A 442 -20.41 41.42 -46.95
CA ILE A 442 -21.42 40.36 -46.78
C ILE A 442 -21.83 40.22 -45.31
N TYR A 443 -23.05 39.71 -45.11
CA TYR A 443 -23.40 39.08 -43.83
C TYR A 443 -22.69 37.72 -43.74
N LEU A 444 -22.13 37.43 -42.59
CA LEU A 444 -21.49 36.14 -42.31
C LEU A 444 -22.55 35.17 -41.78
N ASP A 445 -22.64 34.00 -42.42
CA ASP A 445 -23.42 32.87 -41.93
C ASP A 445 -22.54 32.06 -40.95
N ASN A 446 -22.37 32.60 -39.75
CA ASN A 446 -21.76 31.88 -38.63
C ASN A 446 -22.77 30.96 -37.94
#